data_AF-A0A936SZM6-F1
#
_entry.id   AF-A0A936SZM6-F1
#
_cell.length_a   1.000
_cell.length_b   1.000
_cell.length_c   1.000
_cell.angle_alpha   90.00
_cell.angle_beta   90.00
_cell.angle_gamma   90.00
#
_symmetry.space_group_name_H-M   'P 1'
#
loop_
_entity.id
_entity.type
_entity.pdbx_description
1 polymer ?
#
loop_
_entity_poly.entity_id
_entity_poly.type
_entity_poly.pdbx_seq_one_letter_code
_entity_poly.pdbx_strand_id
1 'polypeptide(L)'
;MSDPESTDDHLAKHRNAEVQRLIGLCQSAYQLGQADTLQKGLTDLFELTRQDIERQSVRWLKMFPQRNESGDRSFRTAVEQLARSVFLEVIEAILVVTLDPDRNAYGLVMRIVRRALYDQQPPRRRKIQQNDDPKIGSGDPQASMAPTASTQRHVADFDDEGALRDIPDPAPDFTEHVLERERLQRYWPAVQTFLDKMSAIDRFIFDQRWVSEEPQPFAKIAQNLGMGWTMEAVKQRNYRLLRQLRAYIGREHGEHEGDW
;
A
#
# COMPACT_ATOMS: atom_id res chain seq x y z
N MET A 1 35.62 3.65 21.85
CA MET A 1 34.27 3.08 21.70
C MET A 1 33.80 3.56 20.35
N SER A 2 33.64 2.65 19.38
CA SER A 2 33.15 3.00 18.05
C SER A 2 31.63 3.04 18.11
N ASP A 3 31.01 4.13 17.64
CA ASP A 3 29.57 4.32 17.70
C ASP A 3 28.84 3.27 16.83
N PRO A 4 27.98 2.42 17.42
CA PRO A 4 27.24 1.41 16.67
C PRO A 4 26.27 2.01 15.64
N GLU A 5 25.88 3.28 15.78
CA GLU A 5 24.99 4.00 14.86
C GLU A 5 25.58 4.18 13.45
N SER A 6 26.92 4.16 13.30
CA SER A 6 27.54 4.37 11.99
C SER A 6 27.31 3.20 11.02
N THR A 7 27.23 1.96 11.53
CA THR A 7 27.16 0.75 10.70
C THR A 7 25.83 0.56 10.00
N ASP A 8 24.72 0.87 10.66
CA ASP A 8 23.37 0.68 10.12
C ASP A 8 23.05 1.71 9.02
N ASP A 9 23.51 2.95 9.18
CA ASP A 9 23.35 4.00 8.18
C ASP A 9 24.11 3.68 6.88
N HIS A 10 25.32 3.10 6.98
CA HIS A 10 26.07 2.64 5.82
C HIS A 10 25.37 1.50 5.06
N LEU A 11 24.78 0.53 5.78
CA LEU A 11 24.03 -0.56 5.17
C LEU A 11 22.75 -0.05 4.49
N ALA A 12 22.04 0.88 5.12
CA ALA A 12 20.83 1.49 4.55
C ALA A 12 21.15 2.27 3.26
N LYS A 13 22.22 3.07 3.26
CA LYS A 13 22.68 3.82 2.08
C LYS A 13 23.11 2.90 0.94
N HIS A 14 23.89 1.87 1.24
CA HIS A 14 24.31 0.88 0.25
C HIS A 14 23.10 0.16 -0.37
N ARG A 15 22.15 -0.27 0.48
CA ARG A 15 20.94 -0.93 0.01
C ARG A 15 20.08 -0.02 -0.86
N ASN A 16 19.92 1.25 -0.48
CA ASN A 16 19.17 2.22 -1.27
C ASN A 16 19.83 2.43 -2.65
N ALA A 17 21.15 2.63 -2.69
CA ALA A 17 21.90 2.80 -3.93
C ALA A 17 21.76 1.58 -4.86
N GLU A 18 21.79 0.36 -4.31
CA GLU A 18 21.64 -0.86 -5.10
C GLU A 18 20.21 -1.03 -5.64
N VAL A 19 19.19 -0.73 -4.84
CA VAL A 19 17.79 -0.71 -5.31
C VAL A 19 17.62 0.29 -6.45
N GLN A 20 18.16 1.49 -6.30
CA GLN A 20 18.11 2.53 -7.32
C GLN A 20 18.81 2.11 -8.62
N ARG A 21 20.00 1.50 -8.52
CA ARG A 21 20.73 0.94 -9.66
C ARG A 21 19.90 -0.12 -10.39
N LEU A 22 19.28 -1.04 -9.65
CA LEU A 22 18.46 -2.11 -10.22
C LEU A 22 17.20 -1.57 -10.90
N ILE A 23 16.54 -0.57 -10.32
CA ILE A 23 15.38 0.06 -10.97
C ILE A 23 15.79 0.75 -12.28
N GLY A 24 16.88 1.53 -12.27
CA GLY A 24 17.38 2.16 -13.50
C GLY A 24 17.75 1.16 -14.60
N LEU A 25 18.33 0.01 -14.21
CA LEU A 25 18.58 -1.10 -15.12
C LEU A 25 17.28 -1.66 -15.72
N CYS A 26 16.26 -1.90 -14.89
CA CYS A 26 14.97 -2.41 -15.34
C CYS A 26 14.27 -1.43 -16.31
N GLN A 27 14.28 -0.14 -15.99
CA GLN A 27 13.69 0.89 -16.85
C GLN A 27 14.39 0.97 -18.21
N SER A 28 15.72 0.99 -18.21
CA SER A 28 16.51 1.03 -19.45
C SER A 28 16.28 -0.24 -20.30
N ALA A 29 16.29 -1.41 -19.67
CA ALA A 29 16.05 -2.68 -20.35
C ALA A 29 14.64 -2.76 -20.95
N TYR A 30 13.63 -2.25 -20.24
CA TYR A 30 12.26 -2.16 -20.72
C TYR A 30 12.13 -1.24 -21.95
N GLN A 31 12.75 -0.05 -21.90
CA GLN A 31 12.75 0.90 -23.02
C GLN A 31 13.46 0.35 -24.26
N LEU A 32 14.53 -0.44 -24.06
CA LEU A 32 15.31 -1.05 -25.14
C LEU A 32 14.75 -2.41 -25.63
N GLY A 33 13.67 -2.91 -25.02
CA GLY A 33 13.10 -4.23 -25.38
C GLY A 33 14.00 -5.43 -25.02
N GLN A 34 14.88 -5.28 -24.03
CA GLN A 34 15.81 -6.33 -23.60
C GLN A 34 15.19 -7.22 -22.52
N ALA A 35 14.41 -8.22 -22.94
CA ALA A 35 13.64 -9.08 -22.06
C ALA A 35 14.50 -9.80 -20.99
N ASP A 36 15.64 -10.39 -21.38
CA ASP A 36 16.51 -11.13 -20.46
C ASP A 36 17.14 -10.23 -19.39
N THR A 37 17.60 -9.04 -19.79
CA THR A 37 18.16 -8.03 -18.87
C THR A 37 17.09 -7.55 -17.89
N LEU A 38 15.87 -7.29 -18.38
CA LEU A 38 14.74 -6.88 -17.56
C LEU A 38 14.39 -7.99 -16.55
N GLN A 39 14.24 -9.24 -17.00
CA GLN A 39 13.92 -10.36 -16.12
C GLN A 39 14.97 -10.54 -15.02
N LYS A 40 16.26 -10.45 -15.37
CA LYS A 40 17.34 -10.53 -14.40
C LYS A 40 17.28 -9.39 -13.38
N GLY A 41 17.14 -8.14 -13.85
CA GLY A 41 17.05 -6.97 -12.97
C GLY A 41 15.87 -7.03 -12.00
N LEU A 42 14.70 -7.49 -12.46
CA LEU A 42 13.52 -7.67 -11.60
C LEU A 42 13.71 -8.79 -10.58
N THR A 43 14.41 -9.87 -10.96
CA THR A 43 14.74 -10.99 -10.05
C THR A 43 15.70 -10.52 -8.96
N ASP A 44 16.77 -9.81 -9.33
CA ASP A 44 17.75 -9.29 -8.40
C ASP A 44 17.10 -8.27 -7.44
N LEU A 45 16.21 -7.41 -7.95
CA LEU A 45 15.44 -6.46 -7.14
C LEU A 45 14.49 -7.17 -6.17
N PHE A 46 13.84 -8.25 -6.60
CA PHE A 46 13.00 -9.05 -5.73
C PHE A 46 13.83 -9.65 -4.61
N GLU A 47 14.92 -10.35 -4.90
CA GLU A 47 15.74 -10.98 -3.87
C GLU A 47 16.32 -9.97 -2.87
N LEU A 48 16.73 -8.77 -3.33
CA LEU A 48 17.20 -7.69 -2.45
C LEU A 48 16.12 -7.15 -1.50
N THR A 49 14.86 -7.19 -1.91
CA THR A 49 13.72 -6.64 -1.13
C THR A 49 12.86 -7.72 -0.48
N ARG A 50 13.07 -8.99 -0.82
CA ARG A 50 12.24 -10.14 -0.48
C ARG A 50 11.96 -10.25 1.00
N GLN A 51 13.00 -10.20 1.83
CA GLN A 51 12.87 -10.38 3.28
C GLN A 51 11.93 -9.34 3.90
N ASP A 52 11.98 -8.09 3.44
CA ASP A 52 11.13 -7.02 3.97
C ASP A 52 9.71 -7.07 3.40
N ILE A 53 9.54 -7.46 2.14
CA ILE A 53 8.21 -7.71 1.57
C ILE A 53 7.53 -8.87 2.32
N GLU A 54 8.24 -9.97 2.55
CA GLU A 54 7.75 -11.11 3.33
C GLU A 54 7.43 -10.69 4.77
N ARG A 55 8.27 -9.87 5.40
CA ARG A 55 8.00 -9.31 6.74
C ARG A 55 6.72 -8.47 6.78
N GLN A 56 6.50 -7.60 5.79
CA GLN A 56 5.26 -6.83 5.69
C GLN A 56 4.04 -7.73 5.42
N SER A 57 4.23 -8.77 4.63
CA SER A 57 3.19 -9.74 4.28
C SER A 57 2.77 -10.57 5.50
N VAL A 58 3.72 -10.98 6.34
CA VAL A 58 3.46 -11.62 7.64
C VAL A 58 2.69 -10.68 8.57
N ARG A 59 3.15 -9.42 8.72
CA ARG A 59 2.45 -8.41 9.53
C ARG A 59 1.01 -8.24 9.05
N TRP A 60 0.82 -8.18 7.74
CA TRP A 60 -0.50 -8.05 7.14
C TRP A 60 -1.40 -9.28 7.37
N LEU A 61 -0.92 -10.49 7.13
CA LEU A 61 -1.69 -11.72 7.33
C LEU A 61 -2.08 -11.91 8.80
N LYS A 62 -1.22 -11.49 9.74
CA LYS A 62 -1.54 -11.51 11.18
C LYS A 62 -2.69 -10.58 11.57
N MET A 63 -2.94 -9.50 10.82
CA MET A 63 -4.10 -8.63 11.04
C MET A 63 -5.44 -9.28 10.63
N PHE A 64 -5.41 -10.39 9.89
CA PHE A 64 -6.60 -11.09 9.39
C PHE A 64 -6.55 -12.59 9.72
N PRO A 65 -6.62 -12.97 11.02
CA PRO A 65 -6.44 -14.36 11.47
C PRO A 65 -7.44 -15.35 10.86
N GLN A 66 -8.62 -14.88 10.41
CA GLN A 66 -9.63 -15.70 9.73
C GLN A 66 -9.15 -16.34 8.42
N ARG A 67 -8.03 -15.91 7.83
CA ARG A 67 -7.45 -16.53 6.63
C ARG A 67 -6.45 -17.66 6.90
N ASN A 68 -6.02 -17.86 8.15
CA ASN A 68 -4.90 -18.74 8.49
C ASN A 68 -5.32 -20.12 9.04
N GLU A 69 -6.58 -20.55 8.86
CA GLU A 69 -7.06 -21.85 9.36
C GLU A 69 -6.46 -23.06 8.62
N SER A 70 -5.71 -22.83 7.54
CA SER A 70 -4.93 -23.85 6.85
C SER A 70 -3.51 -23.85 7.44
N GLY A 71 -3.02 -24.97 7.98
CA GLY A 71 -1.81 -25.07 8.84
C GLY A 71 -0.47 -24.47 8.35
N ASP A 72 0.61 -24.66 9.12
CA ASP A 72 1.87 -23.89 8.96
C ASP A 72 2.54 -23.97 7.57
N ARG A 73 2.45 -25.10 6.87
CA ARG A 73 2.96 -25.20 5.48
C ARG A 73 2.20 -24.29 4.53
N SER A 74 0.89 -24.09 4.75
CA SER A 74 0.12 -23.10 3.99
C SER A 74 0.44 -21.67 4.39
N PHE A 75 0.87 -21.39 5.62
CA PHE A 75 1.21 -20.01 6.01
C PHE A 75 2.44 -19.49 5.28
N ARG A 76 3.55 -20.24 5.27
CA ARG A 76 4.77 -19.83 4.56
C ARG A 76 4.51 -19.66 3.06
N THR A 77 3.79 -20.60 2.45
CA THR A 77 3.39 -20.50 1.04
C THR A 77 2.47 -19.30 0.79
N ALA A 78 1.54 -18.99 1.69
CA ALA A 78 0.68 -17.81 1.59
C ALA A 78 1.46 -16.51 1.70
N VAL A 79 2.46 -16.43 2.59
CA VAL A 79 3.37 -15.28 2.70
C VAL A 79 4.16 -15.10 1.41
N GLU A 80 4.74 -16.17 0.87
CA GLU A 80 5.53 -16.09 -0.37
C GLU A 80 4.64 -15.70 -1.57
N GLN A 81 3.45 -16.29 -1.70
CA GLN A 81 2.49 -15.92 -2.74
C GLN A 81 2.04 -14.47 -2.63
N LEU A 82 1.77 -13.99 -1.41
CA LEU A 82 1.41 -12.61 -1.16
C LEU A 82 2.57 -11.66 -1.49
N ALA A 83 3.79 -12.00 -1.08
CA ALA A 83 4.98 -11.21 -1.38
C ALA A 83 5.22 -11.09 -2.89
N ARG A 84 5.11 -12.21 -3.63
CA ARG A 84 5.20 -12.22 -5.10
C ARG A 84 4.07 -11.40 -5.74
N SER A 85 2.83 -11.57 -5.28
CA SER A 85 1.69 -10.81 -5.80
C SER A 85 1.85 -9.31 -5.59
N VAL A 86 2.35 -8.90 -4.42
CA VAL A 86 2.60 -7.49 -4.11
C VAL A 86 3.79 -6.95 -4.90
N PHE A 87 4.80 -7.79 -5.15
CA PHE A 87 5.93 -7.38 -5.99
C PHE A 87 5.51 -7.08 -7.43
N LEU A 88 4.47 -7.71 -7.97
CA LEU A 88 3.92 -7.34 -9.29
C LEU A 88 3.50 -5.85 -9.33
N GLU A 89 2.91 -5.33 -8.26
CA GLU A 89 2.54 -3.91 -8.15
C GLU A 89 3.78 -3.00 -8.08
N VAL A 90 4.88 -3.49 -7.51
CA VAL A 90 6.18 -2.82 -7.55
C VAL A 90 6.68 -2.76 -9.00
N ILE A 91 6.66 -3.87 -9.74
CA ILE A 91 7.09 -3.94 -11.14
C ILE A 91 6.31 -2.91 -11.99
N GLU A 92 4.98 -2.90 -11.88
CA GLU A 92 4.14 -1.95 -12.62
C GLU A 92 4.47 -0.50 -12.28
N ALA A 93 4.74 -0.21 -11.00
CA ALA A 93 5.04 1.14 -10.56
C ALA A 93 6.44 1.60 -11.00
N ILE A 94 7.49 0.78 -10.83
CA ILE A 94 8.88 1.18 -11.12
C ILE A 94 9.12 1.40 -12.62
N LEU A 95 8.36 0.74 -13.50
CA LEU A 95 8.50 0.95 -14.94
C LEU A 95 7.92 2.31 -15.41
N VAL A 96 7.11 2.96 -14.58
CA VAL A 96 6.41 4.21 -14.92
C VAL A 96 6.91 5.40 -14.10
N VAL A 97 7.57 5.17 -12.97
CA VAL A 97 8.02 6.24 -12.06
C VAL A 97 9.45 6.66 -12.41
N THR A 98 9.68 7.94 -12.68
CA THR A 98 11.05 8.47 -12.64
C THR A 98 11.62 8.44 -11.23
N LEU A 99 12.81 7.85 -11.11
CA LEU A 99 13.58 7.92 -9.88
C LEU A 99 14.44 9.16 -9.91
N ASP A 100 14.14 10.07 -9.00
CA ASP A 100 15.04 11.15 -8.64
C ASP A 100 16.27 10.54 -7.92
N PRO A 101 17.50 10.84 -8.39
CA PRO A 101 18.70 10.17 -7.92
C PRO A 101 19.02 10.43 -6.45
N ASP A 102 18.49 11.51 -5.89
CA ASP A 102 18.71 11.89 -4.50
C ASP A 102 17.65 11.29 -3.56
N ARG A 103 16.69 10.50 -4.08
CA ARG A 103 15.60 9.92 -3.28
C ARG A 103 15.90 8.51 -2.79
N ASN A 104 15.23 8.18 -1.68
CA ASN A 104 15.20 6.84 -1.12
C ASN A 104 14.32 5.90 -1.96
N ALA A 105 14.90 5.35 -3.05
CA ALA A 105 14.28 4.36 -3.91
C ALA A 105 13.79 3.12 -3.14
N TYR A 106 14.53 2.67 -2.13
CA TYR A 106 14.09 1.57 -1.27
C TYR A 106 12.83 1.92 -0.49
N GLY A 107 12.78 3.12 0.10
CA GLY A 107 11.61 3.64 0.80
C GLY A 107 10.38 3.73 -0.10
N LEU A 108 10.56 4.12 -1.36
CA LEU A 108 9.50 4.12 -2.38
C LEU A 108 8.95 2.70 -2.63
N VAL A 109 9.82 1.71 -2.85
CA VAL A 109 9.42 0.31 -3.03
C VAL A 109 8.58 -0.17 -1.85
N MET A 110 9.06 0.06 -0.62
CA MET A 110 8.34 -0.36 0.58
C MET A 110 7.02 0.39 0.81
N ARG A 111 6.89 1.62 0.29
CA ARG A 111 5.63 2.37 0.29
C ARG A 111 4.62 1.75 -0.69
N ILE A 112 5.07 1.35 -1.88
CA ILE A 112 4.23 0.64 -2.87
C ILE A 112 3.77 -0.71 -2.30
N VAL A 113 4.67 -1.46 -1.68
CA VAL A 113 4.37 -2.76 -1.04
C VAL A 113 3.28 -2.61 0.03
N ARG A 114 3.42 -1.64 0.94
CA ARG A 114 2.40 -1.38 1.97
C ARG A 114 1.05 -1.05 1.35
N ARG A 115 1.03 -0.18 0.34
CA ARG A 115 -0.20 0.20 -0.37
C ARG A 115 -0.87 -1.00 -1.05
N ALA A 116 -0.09 -1.82 -1.77
CA ALA A 116 -0.58 -3.02 -2.43
C ALA A 116 -1.20 -4.01 -1.43
N LEU A 117 -0.57 -4.20 -0.26
CA LEU A 117 -1.13 -5.00 0.82
C LEU A 117 -2.47 -4.46 1.32
N TYR A 118 -2.62 -3.15 1.52
CA TYR A 118 -3.91 -2.56 1.89
C TYR A 118 -4.98 -2.74 0.83
N ASP A 119 -4.63 -2.69 -0.45
CA ASP A 119 -5.59 -2.92 -1.55
C ASP A 119 -6.08 -4.38 -1.62
N GLN A 120 -5.32 -5.33 -1.04
CA GLN A 120 -5.76 -6.73 -0.88
C GLN A 120 -6.76 -6.93 0.28
N GLN A 121 -7.06 -5.89 1.06
CA GLN A 121 -7.99 -5.99 2.16
C GLN A 121 -9.40 -6.29 1.63
N PRO A 122 -10.02 -7.43 2.01
CA PRO A 122 -11.40 -7.67 1.63
C PRO A 122 -12.25 -6.51 2.17
N PRO A 123 -13.25 -6.02 1.41
CA PRO A 123 -14.13 -4.98 1.91
C PRO A 123 -14.67 -5.47 3.25
N ARG A 124 -14.35 -4.74 4.34
CA ARG A 124 -14.87 -5.04 5.66
C ARG A 124 -16.38 -5.11 5.46
N ARG A 125 -16.96 -6.31 5.55
CA ARG A 125 -18.40 -6.45 5.70
C ARG A 125 -18.69 -5.70 6.99
N ARG A 126 -19.08 -4.42 6.86
CA ARG A 126 -19.73 -3.71 7.94
C ARG A 126 -20.81 -4.69 8.33
N LYS A 127 -20.71 -5.24 9.55
CA LYS A 127 -21.87 -5.85 10.17
C LYS A 127 -22.89 -4.73 10.08
N ILE A 128 -23.78 -4.83 9.09
CA ILE A 128 -25.00 -4.06 9.09
C ILE A 128 -25.55 -4.48 10.43
N GLN A 129 -25.44 -3.58 11.39
CA GLN A 129 -26.09 -3.70 12.66
C GLN A 129 -27.54 -3.78 12.22
N GLN A 130 -28.04 -5.00 12.04
CA GLN A 130 -29.45 -5.27 11.98
C GLN A 130 -29.89 -4.71 13.32
N ASN A 131 -30.33 -3.46 13.28
CA ASN A 131 -31.11 -2.91 14.36
C ASN A 131 -32.20 -3.95 14.55
N ASP A 132 -32.12 -4.66 15.68
CA ASP A 132 -33.19 -5.50 16.14
C ASP A 132 -34.45 -4.65 16.00
N ASP A 133 -35.30 -5.02 15.04
CA ASP A 133 -36.63 -4.47 14.96
C ASP A 133 -37.25 -4.61 16.36
N PRO A 134 -37.88 -3.56 16.91
CA PRO A 134 -38.53 -3.67 18.20
C PRO A 134 -39.53 -4.81 18.10
N LYS A 135 -39.30 -5.87 18.91
CA LYS A 135 -40.23 -6.98 19.09
C LYS A 135 -41.59 -6.40 19.45
N ILE A 136 -42.47 -6.26 18.46
CA ILE A 136 -43.89 -6.08 18.69
C ILE A 136 -44.36 -7.43 19.21
N GLY A 137 -44.67 -7.43 20.50
CA GLY A 137 -45.07 -8.63 21.22
C GLY A 137 -46.30 -9.28 20.63
N SER A 138 -46.27 -10.60 20.59
CA SER A 138 -47.43 -11.41 20.93
C SER A 138 -46.90 -12.61 21.69
N GLY A 139 -47.43 -12.80 22.90
CA GLY A 139 -46.94 -13.78 23.86
C GLY A 139 -47.09 -15.21 23.39
N ASP A 140 -46.16 -16.05 23.85
CA ASP A 140 -46.49 -17.29 24.57
C ASP A 140 -45.21 -17.83 25.25
N PRO A 141 -45.28 -18.35 26.49
CA PRO A 141 -44.14 -18.92 27.17
C PRO A 141 -44.17 -20.45 27.08
N GLN A 142 -43.33 -21.05 26.24
CA GLN A 142 -42.95 -22.45 26.45
C GLN A 142 -41.45 -22.67 26.30
N ALA A 143 -40.93 -23.29 27.34
CA ALA A 143 -39.57 -23.71 27.59
C ALA A 143 -38.90 -24.37 26.38
N SER A 144 -37.65 -23.99 26.11
CA SER A 144 -36.67 -24.97 25.66
C SER A 144 -35.27 -24.55 26.11
N MET A 145 -34.76 -25.30 27.09
CA MET A 145 -33.37 -25.27 27.52
C MET A 145 -32.51 -26.02 26.52
N ALA A 146 -31.41 -25.39 26.07
CA ALA A 146 -30.20 -26.10 25.65
C ALA A 146 -29.00 -25.16 25.75
N PRO A 147 -28.04 -25.40 26.67
CA PRO A 147 -26.72 -24.79 26.61
C PRO A 147 -25.80 -25.73 25.83
N THR A 148 -25.47 -25.41 24.58
CA THR A 148 -24.40 -26.12 23.86
C THR A 148 -23.10 -25.37 24.06
N ALA A 149 -22.18 -26.04 24.74
CA ALA A 149 -20.87 -25.58 25.15
C ALA A 149 -20.09 -24.90 24.03
N SER A 150 -19.73 -23.64 24.25
CA SER A 150 -18.66 -22.98 23.51
C SER A 150 -17.34 -23.46 24.09
N THR A 151 -16.72 -24.42 23.41
CA THR A 151 -15.32 -24.80 23.64
C THR A 151 -14.43 -23.65 23.17
N GLN A 152 -14.21 -22.67 24.03
CA GLN A 152 -13.11 -21.73 23.89
C GLN A 152 -11.80 -22.52 24.02
N ARG A 153 -11.21 -22.89 22.88
CA ARG A 153 -9.82 -23.33 22.84
C ARG A 153 -8.95 -22.14 23.22
N HIS A 154 -8.39 -22.18 24.42
CA HIS A 154 -7.19 -21.43 24.79
C HIS A 154 -6.10 -21.76 23.76
N VAL A 155 -5.90 -20.86 22.81
CA VAL A 155 -4.67 -20.81 22.02
C VAL A 155 -3.62 -20.27 22.97
N ALA A 156 -2.58 -21.06 23.18
CA ALA A 156 -1.49 -20.78 24.10
C ALA A 156 -0.86 -19.41 23.81
N ASP A 157 -0.62 -18.65 24.87
CA ASP A 157 0.16 -17.43 24.89
C ASP A 157 1.57 -17.73 24.34
N PHE A 158 1.79 -17.35 23.09
CA PHE A 158 3.13 -17.16 22.54
C PHE A 158 3.56 -15.73 22.88
N ASP A 159 3.94 -15.52 24.13
CA ASP A 159 4.58 -14.31 24.64
C ASP A 159 6.01 -14.19 24.12
N ASP A 160 6.12 -13.92 22.81
CA ASP A 160 7.29 -13.29 22.19
C ASP A 160 6.81 -12.05 21.40
N GLU A 161 5.84 -11.33 21.97
CA GLU A 161 5.20 -10.13 21.42
C GLU A 161 6.02 -8.83 21.63
N GLY A 162 7.06 -8.84 22.47
CA GLY A 162 7.71 -7.60 22.94
C GLY A 162 8.74 -6.99 21.99
N ALA A 163 9.45 -7.79 21.20
CA ALA A 163 10.65 -7.31 20.50
C ALA A 163 10.41 -6.62 19.13
N LEU A 164 9.18 -6.67 18.60
CA LEU A 164 8.88 -6.23 17.22
C LEU A 164 7.80 -5.14 17.10
N ARG A 165 7.16 -4.74 18.22
CA ARG A 165 6.19 -3.62 18.25
C ARG A 165 6.86 -2.25 18.39
N ASP A 166 8.09 -2.21 18.91
CA ASP A 166 8.83 -0.97 19.16
C ASP A 166 10.06 -0.84 18.24
N ILE A 167 9.88 -1.03 16.94
CA ILE A 167 10.83 -0.45 15.98
C ILE A 167 10.23 0.89 15.59
N PRO A 168 10.72 2.02 16.14
CA PRO A 168 10.30 3.34 15.70
C PRO A 168 10.50 3.39 14.18
N ASP A 169 9.51 3.92 13.46
CA ASP A 169 9.77 4.35 12.08
C ASP A 169 11.00 5.28 12.19
N PRO A 170 12.12 4.97 11.51
CA PRO A 170 13.33 5.78 11.65
C PRO A 170 12.92 7.23 11.41
N ALA A 171 13.19 8.09 12.40
CA ALA A 171 12.79 9.49 12.34
C ALA A 171 13.22 10.02 10.97
N PRO A 172 12.31 10.62 10.17
CA PRO A 172 12.67 11.07 8.85
C PRO A 172 13.84 12.04 9.01
N ASP A 173 14.89 11.84 8.21
CA ASP A 173 16.07 12.70 8.26
C ASP A 173 15.60 14.16 8.16
N PHE A 174 16.15 15.04 9.00
CA PHE A 174 15.81 16.47 8.99
C PHE A 174 15.93 17.05 7.58
N THR A 175 16.91 16.56 6.81
CA THR A 175 17.10 16.92 5.40
C THR A 175 15.92 16.48 4.52
N GLU A 176 15.40 15.26 4.74
CA GLU A 176 14.22 14.74 4.03
C GLU A 176 12.97 15.56 4.36
N HIS A 177 12.80 15.97 5.62
CA HIS A 177 11.70 16.84 6.04
C HIS A 177 11.75 18.23 5.39
N VAL A 178 12.94 18.84 5.28
CA VAL A 178 13.11 20.15 4.62
C VAL A 178 12.79 20.03 3.13
N LEU A 179 13.31 18.99 2.46
CA LEU A 179 13.04 18.74 1.04
C LEU A 179 11.55 18.44 0.77
N GLU A 180 10.89 17.69 1.64
CA GLU A 180 9.45 17.42 1.53
C GLU A 180 8.63 18.71 1.70
N ARG A 181 8.99 19.56 2.67
CA ARG A 181 8.35 20.85 2.88
C ARG A 181 8.50 21.79 1.68
N GLU A 182 9.71 21.91 1.13
CA GLU A 182 9.96 22.73 -0.06
C GLU A 182 9.19 22.21 -1.28
N ARG A 183 9.12 20.89 -1.47
CA ARG A 183 8.33 20.28 -2.55
C ARG A 183 6.84 20.54 -2.40
N LEU A 184 6.31 20.37 -1.19
CA LEU A 184 4.92 20.69 -0.90
C LEU A 184 4.68 22.17 -1.20
N GLN A 185 5.52 23.10 -0.73
CA GLN A 185 5.36 24.52 -1.03
C GLN A 185 5.42 24.83 -2.53
N ARG A 186 6.29 24.15 -3.29
CA ARG A 186 6.44 24.36 -4.73
C ARG A 186 5.25 23.84 -5.53
N TYR A 187 4.82 22.59 -5.29
CA TYR A 187 3.83 21.91 -6.13
C TYR A 187 2.40 22.04 -5.63
N TRP A 188 2.20 22.28 -4.33
CA TRP A 188 0.87 22.33 -3.73
C TRP A 188 -0.06 23.39 -4.34
N PRO A 189 0.40 24.62 -4.65
CA PRO A 189 -0.47 25.60 -5.32
C PRO A 189 -0.99 25.11 -6.68
N ALA A 190 -0.14 24.43 -7.46
CA ALA A 190 -0.53 23.85 -8.75
C ALA A 190 -1.52 22.69 -8.57
N VAL A 191 -1.27 21.80 -7.60
CA VAL A 191 -2.20 20.72 -7.22
C VAL A 191 -3.55 21.31 -6.82
N GLN A 192 -3.58 22.30 -5.94
CA GLN A 192 -4.82 22.93 -5.48
C GLN A 192 -5.60 23.57 -6.63
N THR A 193 -4.91 24.30 -7.52
CA THR A 193 -5.53 24.88 -8.72
C THR A 193 -6.10 23.80 -9.65
N PHE A 194 -5.43 22.66 -9.79
CA PHE A 194 -5.96 21.53 -10.55
C PHE A 194 -7.21 20.95 -9.89
N LEU A 195 -7.16 20.71 -8.57
CA LEU A 195 -8.26 20.18 -7.78
C LEU A 195 -9.52 21.07 -7.85
N ASP A 196 -9.35 22.39 -7.96
CA ASP A 196 -10.45 23.36 -8.07
C ASP A 196 -11.12 23.36 -9.45
N LYS A 197 -10.42 22.86 -10.49
CA LYS A 197 -10.94 22.72 -11.86
C LYS A 197 -11.61 21.36 -12.11
N MET A 198 -11.50 20.42 -11.17
CA MET A 198 -12.05 19.07 -11.33
C MET A 198 -13.57 19.05 -11.26
N SER A 199 -14.18 18.10 -11.98
CA SER A 199 -15.61 17.83 -11.81
C SER A 199 -15.89 17.34 -10.39
N ALA A 200 -17.12 17.54 -9.89
CA ALA A 200 -17.48 17.11 -8.54
C ALA A 200 -17.26 15.60 -8.29
N ILE A 201 -17.53 14.77 -9.30
CA ILE A 201 -17.32 13.31 -9.23
C ILE A 201 -15.83 12.99 -9.17
N ASP A 202 -15.02 13.64 -10.00
CA ASP A 202 -13.58 13.41 -10.02
C ASP A 202 -12.94 13.85 -8.70
N ARG A 203 -13.38 15.00 -8.18
CA ARG A 203 -12.93 15.52 -6.88
C ARG A 203 -13.29 14.55 -5.76
N PHE A 204 -14.52 14.03 -5.76
CA PHE A 204 -14.95 13.00 -4.81
C PHE A 204 -14.05 11.75 -4.87
N ILE A 205 -13.79 11.21 -6.06
CA ILE A 205 -12.91 10.03 -6.23
C ILE A 205 -11.50 10.33 -5.70
N PHE A 206 -10.95 11.50 -6.03
CA PHE A 206 -9.61 11.90 -5.61
C PHE A 206 -9.54 12.05 -4.08
N ASP A 207 -10.48 12.78 -3.48
CA ASP A 207 -10.50 13.05 -2.06
C ASP A 207 -10.63 11.75 -1.25
N GLN A 208 -11.52 10.84 -1.66
CA GLN A 208 -11.70 9.53 -0.99
C GLN A 208 -10.50 8.60 -1.13
N ARG A 209 -9.63 8.82 -2.11
CA ARG A 209 -8.48 7.94 -2.38
C ARG A 209 -7.16 8.51 -1.86
N TRP A 210 -7.01 9.83 -1.80
CA TRP A 210 -5.71 10.48 -1.56
C TRP A 210 -5.71 11.49 -0.42
N VAL A 211 -6.85 12.08 -0.09
CA VAL A 211 -6.94 13.15 0.92
C VAL A 211 -7.50 12.62 2.24
N SER A 212 -8.41 11.64 2.19
CA SER A 212 -8.98 11.02 3.37
C SER A 212 -7.90 10.35 4.23
N GLU A 213 -8.00 10.52 5.54
CA GLU A 213 -7.12 9.87 6.54
C GLU A 213 -7.04 8.35 6.36
N GLU A 214 -8.16 7.72 5.98
CA GLU A 214 -8.23 6.31 5.61
C GLU A 214 -8.60 6.17 4.12
N PRO A 215 -7.62 6.01 3.20
CA PRO A 215 -7.86 5.83 1.77
C PRO A 215 -8.85 4.70 1.50
N GLN A 216 -9.96 5.02 0.83
CA GLN A 216 -10.99 4.02 0.58
C GLN A 216 -10.59 3.08 -0.58
N PRO A 217 -10.96 1.78 -0.50
CA PRO A 217 -10.82 0.88 -1.62
C PRO A 217 -11.80 1.27 -2.75
N PHE A 218 -11.42 1.03 -4.00
CA PHE A 218 -12.21 1.43 -5.17
C PHE A 218 -13.64 0.87 -5.17
N ALA A 219 -13.84 -0.34 -4.65
CA ALA A 219 -15.16 -0.95 -4.51
C ALA A 219 -16.09 -0.12 -3.61
N LYS A 220 -15.56 0.45 -2.52
CA LYS A 220 -16.34 1.29 -1.59
C LYS A 220 -16.64 2.66 -2.21
N ILE A 221 -15.67 3.24 -2.94
CA ILE A 221 -15.89 4.49 -3.68
C ILE A 221 -16.98 4.29 -4.74
N ALA A 222 -16.94 3.19 -5.50
CA ALA A 222 -17.97 2.85 -6.48
C ALA A 222 -19.35 2.69 -5.82
N GLN A 223 -19.42 2.01 -4.68
CA GLN A 223 -20.65 1.89 -3.89
C GLN A 223 -21.21 3.25 -3.47
N ASN A 224 -20.35 4.18 -3.02
CA ASN A 224 -20.76 5.52 -2.60
C ASN A 224 -21.25 6.39 -3.77
N LEU A 225 -20.71 6.20 -4.98
CA LEU A 225 -21.15 6.91 -6.18
C LEU A 225 -22.51 6.42 -6.71
N GLY A 226 -22.95 5.23 -6.30
CA GLY A 226 -24.28 4.71 -6.59
C GLY A 226 -24.37 3.91 -7.90
N MET A 227 -25.60 3.71 -8.36
CA MET A 227 -25.89 2.81 -9.49
C MET A 227 -25.25 3.31 -10.79
N GLY A 228 -24.58 2.40 -11.51
CA GLY A 228 -23.86 2.69 -12.76
C GLY A 228 -22.34 2.85 -12.60
N TRP A 229 -21.82 2.90 -11.39
CA TRP A 229 -20.38 2.92 -11.13
C TRP A 229 -19.86 1.54 -10.72
N THR A 230 -18.92 1.01 -11.50
CA THR A 230 -18.19 -0.22 -11.15
C THR A 230 -16.83 0.11 -10.52
N MET A 231 -16.25 -0.85 -9.81
CA MET A 231 -14.90 -0.71 -9.25
C MET A 231 -13.87 -0.38 -10.33
N GLU A 232 -13.96 -1.04 -11.47
CA GLU A 232 -13.08 -0.87 -12.63
C GLU A 232 -13.22 0.52 -13.25
N ALA A 233 -14.46 1.04 -13.34
CA ALA A 233 -14.71 2.38 -13.84
C ALA A 233 -14.08 3.44 -12.93
N VAL A 234 -14.22 3.30 -11.62
CA VAL A 234 -13.57 4.20 -10.64
C VAL A 234 -12.05 4.08 -10.73
N LYS A 235 -11.50 2.86 -10.81
CA LYS A 235 -10.05 2.62 -10.96
C LYS A 235 -9.51 3.30 -12.22
N GLN A 236 -10.16 3.09 -13.36
CA GLN A 236 -9.77 3.71 -14.64
C GLN A 236 -9.88 5.24 -14.59
N ARG A 237 -10.93 5.77 -13.97
CA ARG A 237 -11.10 7.23 -13.80
C ARG A 237 -9.98 7.81 -12.94
N ASN A 238 -9.67 7.20 -11.81
CA ASN A 238 -8.57 7.61 -10.93
C ASN A 238 -7.22 7.63 -11.66
N TYR A 239 -6.90 6.63 -12.48
CA TYR A 239 -5.67 6.65 -13.29
C TYR A 239 -5.62 7.83 -14.27
N ARG A 240 -6.74 8.15 -14.93
CA ARG A 240 -6.82 9.30 -15.83
C ARG A 240 -6.61 10.61 -15.07
N LEU A 241 -7.16 10.74 -13.87
CA LEU A 241 -6.98 11.91 -13.00
C LEU A 241 -5.52 12.11 -12.62
N LEU A 242 -4.82 11.05 -12.21
CA LEU A 242 -3.40 11.14 -11.87
C LEU A 242 -2.55 11.51 -13.08
N ARG A 243 -2.85 10.96 -14.26
CA ARG A 243 -2.16 11.33 -15.50
C ARG A 243 -2.37 12.80 -15.85
N GLN A 244 -3.60 13.29 -15.72
CA GLN A 244 -3.93 14.70 -15.95
C GLN A 244 -3.26 15.62 -14.94
N LEU A 245 -3.24 15.25 -13.66
CA LEU A 245 -2.57 16.00 -12.61
C LEU A 245 -1.07 16.10 -12.88
N ARG A 246 -0.41 15.00 -13.24
CA ARG A 246 1.03 15.01 -13.60
C ARG A 246 1.30 15.93 -14.79
N ALA A 247 0.53 15.80 -15.86
CA ALA A 247 0.65 16.67 -17.04
C ALA A 247 0.35 18.15 -16.73
N TYR A 248 -0.51 18.43 -15.74
CA TYR A 248 -0.78 19.78 -15.27
C TYR A 248 0.43 20.36 -14.53
N ILE A 249 0.97 19.62 -13.55
CA ILE A 249 2.13 20.03 -12.76
C ILE A 249 3.35 20.25 -13.65
N GLY A 250 3.63 19.33 -14.59
CA GLY A 250 4.75 19.48 -15.53
C GLY A 250 4.66 20.76 -16.37
N ARG A 251 3.46 21.10 -16.85
CA ARG A 251 3.22 22.35 -17.61
C ARG A 251 3.41 23.61 -16.77
N GLU A 252 2.93 23.64 -15.53
CA GLU A 252 3.05 24.82 -14.65
C GLU A 252 4.48 25.07 -14.19
N HIS A 253 5.31 24.02 -14.07
CA HIS A 253 6.68 24.13 -13.57
C HIS A 253 7.76 24.11 -14.67
N GLY A 254 7.37 24.10 -15.95
CA GLY A 254 8.32 24.13 -17.07
C GLY A 254 9.17 22.86 -17.19
N GLU A 255 8.74 21.77 -16.55
CA GLU A 255 9.41 20.48 -16.63
C GLU A 255 8.86 19.76 -17.86
N HIS A 256 9.67 19.71 -18.92
CA HIS A 256 9.30 19.07 -20.17
C HIS A 256 8.93 17.60 -19.94
N GLU A 257 7.99 17.08 -20.73
CA GLU A 257 7.34 15.76 -20.62
C GLU A 257 8.28 14.53 -20.70
N GLY A 258 9.61 14.73 -20.62
CA GLY A 258 10.65 13.70 -20.59
C GLY A 258 11.43 13.56 -19.27
N ASP A 259 11.21 14.43 -18.28
CA ASP A 259 11.92 14.41 -16.99
C ASP A 259 11.08 13.83 -15.80
N TRP A 260 9.90 13.24 -16.07
CA TRP A 260 8.96 12.69 -15.07
C TRP A 260 8.57 11.22 -15.28
#